data_AF-A0A7V6TJK8-F1
#
_entry.id   AF-A0A7V6TJK8-F1
#
_cell.length_a   1.000
_cell.length_b   1.000
_cell.length_c   1.000
_cell.angle_alpha   90.00
_cell.angle_beta   90.00
_cell.angle_gamma   90.00
#
_symmetry.space_group_name_H-M   'P 1'
#
loop_
_entity.id
_entity.type
_entity.pdbx_description
1 polymer ?
#
loop_
_entity_poly.entity_id
_entity_poly.type
_entity_poly.pdbx_seq_one_letter_code
_entity_poly.pdbx_strand_id
1 'polypeptide(L)'
;AMSKVTIDKEPKNSTYLDTYGWILHKLGRTDEAKAVIRQALAYGGKESAEILNHYGDILHALNEPLMAIVYWQQAYDLDPREGILEKINTNKKAGN
;
A
#
# COMPACT_ATOMS: atom_id res chain seq x y z
N ALA A 1 -11.72 5.90 15.97
CA ALA A 1 -10.97 6.74 15.02
C ALA A 1 -9.51 6.75 15.42
N MET A 2 -8.61 6.19 14.61
CA MET A 2 -7.17 6.33 14.82
C MET A 2 -6.85 7.80 14.52
N SER A 3 -6.63 8.59 15.57
CA SER A 3 -6.51 10.05 15.46
C SER A 3 -5.12 10.43 14.95
N LYS A 4 -5.04 11.54 14.22
CA LYS A 4 -3.78 12.21 13.81
C LYS A 4 -2.76 12.31 14.96
N VAL A 5 -3.25 12.40 16.21
CA VAL A 5 -2.48 12.44 17.46
C VAL A 5 -1.58 11.21 17.66
N THR A 6 -1.97 10.02 17.19
CA THR A 6 -1.13 8.82 17.33
C THR A 6 0.11 8.90 16.41
N ILE A 7 -0.04 9.48 15.22
CA ILE A 7 1.07 9.67 14.27
C ILE A 7 2.04 10.72 14.78
N ASP A 8 1.54 11.79 15.40
CA ASP A 8 2.40 12.85 15.96
C ASP A 8 3.31 12.35 17.08
N LYS A 9 2.92 11.26 17.79
CA LYS A 9 3.72 10.64 18.86
C LYS A 9 4.69 9.57 18.36
N GLU A 10 4.36 8.89 17.26
CA GLU A 10 5.21 7.87 16.64
C GLU A 10 5.29 8.05 15.11
N PRO A 11 5.90 9.14 14.62
CA PRO A 11 5.86 9.51 13.21
C PRO A 11 6.63 8.56 12.28
N LYS A 12 7.32 7.56 12.86
CA LYS A 12 8.09 6.53 12.15
C LYS A 12 7.52 5.13 12.33
N ASN A 13 6.37 4.98 12.97
CA ASN A 13 5.73 3.67 13.10
C ASN A 13 5.04 3.32 11.78
N SER A 14 5.60 2.36 11.05
CA SER A 14 5.10 1.96 9.72
C SER A 14 3.66 1.46 9.76
N THR A 15 3.23 0.78 10.82
CA THR A 15 1.85 0.29 10.98
C THR A 15 0.84 1.43 11.15
N TYR A 16 1.21 2.49 11.89
CA TYR A 16 0.34 3.65 12.05
C TYR A 16 0.25 4.49 10.79
N LEU A 17 1.40 4.69 10.12
CA LEU A 17 1.42 5.33 8.81
C LEU A 17 0.61 4.54 7.79
N ASP A 18 0.70 3.20 7.81
CA ASP A 18 -0.09 2.34 6.94
C ASP A 18 -1.59 2.51 7.17
N THR A 19 -2.04 2.41 8.42
CA THR A 19 -3.46 2.57 8.73
C THR A 19 -3.97 3.95 8.30
N TYR A 20 -3.20 5.01 8.52
CA TYR A 20 -3.59 6.35 8.10
C TYR A 20 -3.65 6.49 6.59
N GLY A 21 -2.64 6.00 5.86
CA GLY A 21 -2.62 6.00 4.40
C GLY A 21 -3.80 5.22 3.82
N TRP A 22 -4.13 4.06 4.41
CA TRP A 22 -5.27 3.27 3.98
C TRP A 22 -6.60 3.98 4.19
N ILE A 23 -6.78 4.65 5.33
CA ILE A 23 -7.97 5.49 5.59
C ILE A 23 -8.07 6.61 4.55
N LEU A 24 -6.97 7.31 4.25
CA LEU A 24 -6.97 8.37 3.23
C LEU A 24 -7.40 7.83 1.86
N HIS A 25 -6.90 6.66 1.46
CA HIS A 25 -7.28 6.01 0.21
C HIS A 25 -8.78 5.69 0.18
N LYS A 26 -9.32 5.13 1.27
CA LYS A 26 -10.77 4.84 1.38
C LYS A 26 -11.64 6.10 1.36
N LEU A 27 -11.11 7.24 1.74
CA LEU A 27 -11.77 8.55 1.65
C LEU A 27 -11.63 9.21 0.27
N GLY A 28 -11.03 8.54 -0.72
CA GLY A 28 -10.79 9.07 -2.05
C GLY A 28 -9.60 10.04 -2.14
N ARG A 29 -8.87 10.24 -1.03
CA ARG A 29 -7.67 11.10 -0.96
C ARG A 29 -6.43 10.29 -1.35
N THR A 30 -6.48 9.68 -2.52
CA THR A 30 -5.52 8.64 -2.93
C THR A 30 -4.10 9.18 -3.14
N ASP A 31 -3.93 10.40 -3.65
CA ASP A 31 -2.60 11.03 -3.78
C ASP A 31 -1.91 11.23 -2.43
N GLU A 32 -2.67 11.68 -1.42
CA GLU A 32 -2.17 11.83 -0.07
C GLU A 32 -1.85 10.48 0.57
N ALA A 33 -2.68 9.47 0.32
CA ALA A 33 -2.43 8.10 0.74
C ALA A 33 -1.09 7.58 0.20
N LYS A 34 -0.80 7.81 -1.08
CA LYS A 34 0.48 7.43 -1.70
C LYS A 34 1.67 8.04 -0.95
N ALA A 35 1.58 9.33 -0.61
CA ALA A 35 2.65 10.01 0.14
C ALA A 35 2.86 9.42 1.54
N VAL A 36 1.77 9.07 2.24
CA VAL A 36 1.82 8.50 3.60
C VAL A 36 2.35 7.06 3.59
N ILE A 37 1.82 6.19 2.72
CA ILE A 37 2.28 4.80 2.63
C ILE A 37 3.76 4.73 2.20
N ARG A 38 4.22 5.64 1.34
CA ARG A 38 5.65 5.72 0.99
C ARG A 38 6.52 6.00 2.21
N GLN A 39 6.05 6.77 3.19
CA GLN A 39 6.75 6.95 4.47
C GLN A 39 6.71 5.67 5.30
N ALA A 40 5.59 4.96 5.35
CA ALA A 40 5.50 3.66 6.02
C ALA A 40 6.55 2.68 5.48
N LEU A 41 6.70 2.61 4.15
CA LEU A 41 7.73 1.80 3.49
C LEU A 41 9.16 2.25 3.85
N ALA A 42 9.41 3.54 4.00
CA ALA A 42 10.71 4.07 4.40
C ALA A 42 11.08 3.73 5.86
N TYR A 43 10.09 3.49 6.72
CA TYR A 43 10.28 3.16 8.12
C TYR A 43 10.02 1.68 8.44
N GLY A 44 10.47 0.79 7.56
CA GLY A 44 10.41 -0.67 7.78
C GLY A 44 9.18 -1.36 7.22
N GLY A 45 8.23 -0.63 6.63
CA GLY A 45 7.03 -1.22 6.04
C GLY A 45 7.27 -2.17 4.86
N LYS A 46 8.47 -2.19 4.28
CA LYS A 46 8.86 -3.15 3.23
C LYS A 46 8.91 -4.60 3.70
N GLU A 47 8.93 -4.85 5.00
CA GLU A 47 8.89 -6.21 5.58
C GLU A 47 7.45 -6.68 5.83
N SER A 48 6.45 -5.81 5.62
CA SER A 48 5.04 -6.15 5.78
C SER A 48 4.37 -6.35 4.43
N ALA A 49 3.92 -7.58 4.20
CA ALA A 49 3.14 -7.92 3.02
C ALA A 49 1.84 -7.08 2.92
N GLU A 50 1.24 -6.68 4.04
CA GLU A 50 0.02 -5.86 4.01
C GLU A 50 0.29 -4.43 3.56
N ILE A 51 1.36 -3.80 4.05
CA ILE A 51 1.74 -2.44 3.66
C ILE A 51 2.11 -2.38 2.17
N LEU A 52 2.83 -3.40 1.67
CA LEU A 52 3.15 -3.53 0.25
C LEU A 52 1.89 -3.74 -0.60
N ASN A 53 0.94 -4.56 -0.12
CA ASN A 53 -0.34 -4.78 -0.78
C ASN A 53 -1.18 -3.49 -0.86
N HIS A 54 -1.30 -2.75 0.25
CA HIS A 54 -1.98 -1.45 0.29
C HIS A 54 -1.33 -0.43 -0.64
N TYR A 55 0.01 -0.38 -0.71
CA TYR A 55 0.68 0.50 -1.65
C TYR A 55 0.38 0.13 -3.11
N GLY A 56 0.37 -1.16 -3.44
CA GLY A 56 -0.04 -1.64 -4.76
C GLY A 56 -1.47 -1.21 -5.12
N ASP A 57 -2.42 -1.34 -4.18
CA ASP A 57 -3.82 -0.93 -4.38
C ASP A 57 -3.94 0.58 -4.64
N ILE A 58 -3.19 1.39 -3.89
CA ILE A 58 -3.13 2.85 -4.06
C ILE A 58 -2.54 3.22 -5.43
N LEU A 59 -1.44 2.60 -5.84
CA LEU A 59 -0.81 2.85 -7.14
C LEU A 59 -1.76 2.48 -8.30
N HIS A 60 -2.46 1.35 -8.19
CA HIS A 60 -3.45 0.94 -9.17
C HIS A 60 -4.59 1.96 -9.28
N ALA A 61 -5.11 2.44 -8.14
CA ALA A 61 -6.15 3.48 -8.12
C ALA A 61 -5.69 4.83 -8.70
N LEU A 62 -4.37 5.09 -8.72
CA LEU A 62 -3.76 6.27 -9.37
C LEU A 62 -3.38 6.01 -10.83
N ASN A 63 -3.88 4.92 -11.42
CA ASN A 63 -3.60 4.55 -12.81
C ASN A 63 -2.10 4.31 -13.07
N GLU A 64 -1.38 3.76 -12.07
CA GLU A 64 0.02 3.30 -12.15
C GLU A 64 0.11 1.76 -12.06
N PRO A 65 -0.53 0.99 -12.96
CA PRO A 65 -0.71 -0.46 -12.81
C PRO A 65 0.60 -1.25 -12.86
N LEU A 66 1.60 -0.80 -13.64
CA LEU A 66 2.90 -1.47 -13.70
C LEU A 66 3.62 -1.43 -12.35
N MET A 67 3.58 -0.29 -11.66
CA MET A 67 4.16 -0.17 -10.33
C MET A 67 3.32 -0.93 -9.30
N ALA A 68 1.99 -0.93 -9.44
CA ALA A 68 1.11 -1.73 -8.58
C ALA A 68 1.49 -3.23 -8.62
N ILE A 69 1.70 -3.79 -9.81
CA ILE A 69 2.14 -5.17 -10.00
C ILE A 69 3.46 -5.44 -9.28
N VAL A 70 4.43 -4.53 -9.36
CA VAL A 70 5.74 -4.69 -8.68
C VAL A 70 5.58 -4.80 -7.16
N TYR A 71 4.73 -3.99 -6.55
CA TYR A 71 4.51 -4.01 -5.11
C TYR A 71 3.62 -5.15 -4.64
N TRP A 72 2.60 -5.53 -5.42
CA TRP A 72 1.83 -6.74 -5.15
C TRP A 72 2.69 -8.00 -5.26
N GLN A 73 3.63 -8.06 -6.21
CA GLN A 73 4.56 -9.19 -6.31
C GLN A 73 5.44 -9.28 -5.05
N GLN A 74 6.02 -8.17 -4.60
CA GLN A 74 6.77 -8.13 -3.34
C GLN A 74 5.91 -8.57 -2.14
N ALA A 75 4.65 -8.13 -2.07
CA ALA A 75 3.72 -8.56 -1.03
C ALA A 75 3.47 -10.07 -1.06
N TYR A 76 3.23 -10.63 -2.25
CA TYR A 76 3.00 -12.06 -2.45
C TYR A 76 4.23 -12.91 -2.11
N ASP A 77 5.43 -12.42 -2.45
CA ASP A 77 6.68 -13.13 -2.17
C ASP A 77 6.95 -13.22 -0.64
N LEU A 78 6.46 -12.24 0.14
CA LEU A 78 6.55 -12.26 1.61
C LEU A 78 5.45 -13.12 2.26
N ASP A 79 4.22 -12.99 1.78
CA ASP A 79 3.08 -13.77 2.28
C ASP A 79 2.14 -14.10 1.11
N PRO A 80 2.23 -15.33 0.57
CA PRO A 80 1.43 -15.76 -0.57
C PRO A 80 -0.07 -15.81 -0.24
N ARG A 81 -0.82 -14.84 -0.79
CA ARG A 81 -2.29 -14.79 -0.69
C ARG A 81 -2.93 -14.85 -2.07
N GLU A 82 -3.94 -15.71 -2.23
CA GLU A 82 -4.65 -15.90 -3.51
C GLU A 82 -5.21 -14.58 -4.07
N GLY A 83 -5.77 -13.74 -3.22
CA GLY A 83 -6.28 -12.42 -3.62
C GLY A 83 -5.20 -11.46 -4.16
N ILE A 84 -3.94 -11.57 -3.71
CA ILE A 84 -2.84 -10.77 -4.28
C ILE A 84 -2.45 -11.33 -5.64
N LEU A 85 -2.37 -12.65 -5.77
CA LEU A 85 -2.04 -13.32 -7.03
C LEU A 85 -3.07 -12.98 -8.13
N GLU A 86 -4.36 -12.93 -7.78
CA GLU A 86 -5.42 -12.51 -8.71
C GLU A 86 -5.24 -11.08 -9.20
N LYS A 87 -4.92 -10.12 -8.30
CA LYS A 87 -4.62 -8.73 -8.67
C LYS A 87 -3.46 -8.66 -9.67
N ILE A 88 -2.37 -9.39 -9.41
CA ILE A 88 -1.19 -9.46 -10.30
C ILE A 88 -1.59 -9.99 -11.68
N ASN A 89 -2.27 -11.13 -11.73
CA ASN A 89 -2.61 -11.79 -12.99
C ASN A 89 -3.59 -10.99 -13.84
N THR A 90 -4.58 -10.36 -13.20
CA THR A 90 -5.56 -9.49 -13.89
C THR A 90 -4.87 -8.30 -14.54
N ASN A 91 -3.95 -7.65 -13.83
CA ASN A 91 -3.29 -6.44 -14.32
C ASN A 91 -2.15 -6.71 -15.31
N LYS A 92 -1.50 -7.88 -15.26
CA LYS A 92 -0.55 -8.31 -16.31
C LYS A 92 -1.23 -8.53 -17.66
N LYS A 93 -2.47 -9.02 -17.67
CA LYS A 93 -3.24 -9.25 -18.90
C LYS A 93 -3.75 -7.96 -19.54
N ALA A 94 -4.09 -6.96 -18.74
CA ALA A 94 -4.61 -5.68 -19.21
C ALA A 94 -3.55 -4.77 -19.87
N GLY A 95 -2.26 -5.02 -19.62
CA GLY A 95 -1.14 -4.26 -20.19
C GLY A 95 -0.54 -4.84 -21.47
N ASN A 96 -1.10 -5.95 -22.00
CA ASN A 96 -0.68 -6.60 -23.25
C ASN A 96 -1.63 -6.28 -24.41
#